data_AF-A0A8D1INM4-F1
#
_entry.id   AF-A0A8D1INM4-F1
#
_cell.length_a   1.000
_cell.length_b   1.000
_cell.length_c   1.000
_cell.angle_alpha   90.00
_cell.angle_beta   90.00
_cell.angle_gamma   90.00
#
_symmetry.space_group_name_H-M   'P 1'
#
loop_
_entity.id
_entity.type
_entity.pdbx_description
1 polymer ?
#
loop_
_entity_poly.entity_id
_entity_poly.type
_entity_poly.pdbx_seq_one_letter_code
_entity_poly.pdbx_strand_id
1 'polypeptide(L)'
;MKLARALLPLLLQACWATAQDDLIDTRAVAFQDCPVDLFFVLDTSESVALRLKPYGALVDKVKSFTKRFIDNLKDRYYRCDRNLVWNAGALHYSDEVEIIRGLTRMPGGRDALKDSVDAVKYFGKGTYTDCAIKKGLEELLVGGSHLKENKYLIVVTDGHPLEGYKEPCGGLEDAVNEAKHLGIKVFSVAITPDHLEPRLSIIATDHTYRRNFTAADWGQSRDAEEVISQTIHTIAILLDGSASVGSHNFDTTKRFAKRLAERFLTAGRTDPAHDVRVAVLQYSGTGQQQPERAALQFLQNYTVLASTVDAMGFFNDATDVTDALGYVTRFYREASSGAAKKKLLLFSDGNSQGTTAAAIEKAVQEAQRAGLEVFVVVVGRQVNEPHIRVLVTGKTAEYDVAFGERHLFRVPSYQALLRGVFYQTVSRKVALD
;
A
#
# COMPACT_ATOMS: atom_id res chain seq x y z
N MET A 1 -57.36 -51.42 -44.93
CA MET A 1 -56.79 -51.23 -43.57
C MET A 1 -55.43 -50.58 -43.74
N LYS A 2 -55.36 -49.25 -43.65
CA LYS A 2 -54.95 -48.46 -42.47
C LYS A 2 -53.43 -48.20 -42.43
N LEU A 3 -53.10 -46.95 -42.74
CA LEU A 3 -51.96 -46.11 -42.31
C LEU A 3 -50.52 -46.60 -42.58
N ALA A 4 -49.92 -46.05 -43.64
CA ALA A 4 -48.53 -45.62 -43.64
C ALA A 4 -48.24 -44.65 -44.82
N ARG A 5 -47.50 -43.56 -44.52
CA ARG A 5 -46.79 -42.63 -45.42
C ARG A 5 -47.58 -41.59 -46.20
N ALA A 6 -47.47 -40.33 -45.77
CA ALA A 6 -47.48 -39.16 -46.66
C ALA A 6 -46.75 -37.98 -45.99
N LEU A 7 -46.09 -37.16 -46.82
CA LEU A 7 -45.53 -35.81 -46.57
C LEU A 7 -44.00 -35.67 -46.35
N LEU A 8 -43.27 -35.97 -47.43
CA LEU A 8 -42.18 -35.16 -47.98
C LEU A 8 -42.69 -34.73 -49.39
N PRO A 9 -42.45 -33.55 -50.00
CA PRO A 9 -41.51 -32.45 -49.68
C PRO A 9 -42.11 -31.03 -49.86
N LEU A 10 -41.83 -30.06 -48.98
CA LEU A 10 -42.06 -28.63 -49.26
C LEU A 10 -41.43 -27.80 -48.14
N LEU A 11 -40.15 -27.48 -48.26
CA LEU A 11 -39.44 -26.45 -47.46
C LEU A 11 -38.06 -26.22 -48.08
N LEU A 12 -38.03 -25.89 -49.36
CA LEU A 12 -36.93 -25.20 -49.99
C LEU A 12 -37.55 -24.14 -50.91
N GLN A 13 -37.09 -22.89 -50.77
CA GLN A 13 -37.44 -21.72 -51.58
C GLN A 13 -38.68 -20.91 -51.16
N ALA A 14 -38.60 -20.29 -50.00
CA ALA A 14 -39.19 -18.96 -49.78
C ALA A 14 -38.41 -18.27 -48.65
N CYS A 15 -38.25 -16.96 -48.72
CA CYS A 15 -37.49 -16.08 -47.82
C CYS A 15 -36.00 -15.90 -48.14
N TRP A 16 -35.71 -15.57 -49.39
CA TRP A 16 -34.79 -14.46 -49.66
C TRP A 16 -35.59 -13.15 -49.49
N ALA A 17 -34.94 -12.15 -48.88
CA ALA A 17 -35.46 -10.81 -48.56
C ALA A 17 -36.38 -10.70 -47.33
N THR A 18 -35.76 -10.48 -46.16
CA THR A 18 -35.95 -9.29 -45.29
C THR A 18 -35.06 -9.47 -44.04
N ALA A 19 -34.60 -8.36 -43.47
CA ALA A 19 -33.75 -8.23 -42.29
C ALA A 19 -32.23 -8.33 -42.53
N GLN A 20 -31.73 -7.39 -43.34
CA GLN A 20 -30.66 -6.53 -42.82
C GLN A 20 -31.29 -5.72 -41.68
N ASP A 21 -31.10 -6.20 -40.46
CA ASP A 21 -31.28 -5.40 -39.25
C ASP A 21 -30.02 -5.59 -38.41
N ASP A 22 -29.48 -4.47 -37.97
CA ASP A 22 -28.16 -4.28 -37.39
C ASP A 22 -27.81 -5.29 -36.28
N LEU A 23 -26.90 -6.22 -36.57
CA LEU A 23 -26.08 -6.81 -35.52
C LEU A 23 -25.04 -5.75 -35.13
N ILE A 24 -25.43 -4.88 -34.21
CA ILE A 24 -24.51 -4.12 -33.38
C ILE A 24 -23.54 -5.15 -32.79
N ASP A 25 -22.32 -5.17 -33.31
CA ASP A 25 -21.17 -5.86 -32.75
C ASP A 25 -20.92 -5.22 -31.37
N THR A 26 -21.66 -5.67 -30.35
CA THR A 26 -21.21 -5.52 -28.98
C THR A 26 -19.99 -6.42 -28.84
N ARG A 27 -18.83 -5.92 -29.30
CA ARG A 27 -17.55 -6.35 -28.75
C ARG A 27 -17.67 -6.10 -27.26
N ALA A 28 -18.03 -7.13 -26.51
CA ALA A 28 -17.74 -7.19 -25.10
C ALA A 28 -16.25 -6.86 -25.00
N VAL A 29 -15.95 -5.70 -24.42
CA VAL A 29 -14.58 -5.35 -24.06
C VAL A 29 -14.16 -6.46 -23.09
N ALA A 30 -13.40 -7.43 -23.59
CA ALA A 30 -12.87 -8.51 -22.77
C ALA A 30 -11.81 -7.88 -21.86
N PHE A 31 -12.24 -7.38 -20.70
CA PHE A 31 -11.35 -6.90 -19.66
C PHE A 31 -10.37 -8.02 -19.33
N GLN A 32 -9.07 -7.72 -19.36
CA GLN A 32 -8.05 -8.73 -19.10
C GLN A 32 -7.90 -8.87 -17.59
N ASP A 33 -8.35 -10.00 -17.03
CA ASP A 33 -8.15 -10.30 -15.61
C ASP A 33 -6.66 -10.18 -15.24
N CYS A 34 -6.41 -9.59 -14.07
CA CYS A 34 -5.10 -9.48 -13.44
C CYS A 34 -5.11 -10.34 -12.17
N PRO A 35 -4.94 -11.66 -12.29
CA PRO A 35 -4.89 -12.54 -11.13
C PRO A 35 -3.74 -12.21 -10.20
N VAL A 36 -4.04 -12.25 -8.90
CA VAL A 36 -3.07 -12.27 -7.82
C VAL A 36 -3.20 -13.61 -7.11
N ASP A 37 -2.10 -14.35 -7.07
CA ASP A 37 -2.03 -15.63 -6.38
C ASP A 37 -1.42 -15.44 -5.00
N LEU A 38 -2.19 -15.77 -3.97
CA LEU A 38 -1.85 -15.61 -2.57
C LEU A 38 -1.77 -16.99 -1.90
N PHE A 39 -0.67 -17.28 -1.22
CA PHE A 39 -0.51 -18.54 -0.49
C PHE A 39 -0.08 -18.31 0.95
N PHE A 40 -0.84 -18.81 1.91
CA PHE A 40 -0.52 -18.71 3.33
C PHE A 40 0.35 -19.88 3.78
N VAL A 41 1.37 -19.58 4.57
CA VAL A 41 2.24 -20.54 5.25
C VAL A 41 2.08 -20.32 6.75
N LEU A 42 1.36 -21.22 7.41
CA LEU A 42 0.90 -21.03 8.79
C LEU A 42 1.72 -21.90 9.75
N ASP A 43 2.43 -21.26 10.68
CA ASP A 43 3.21 -21.96 11.68
C ASP A 43 2.31 -22.55 12.79
N THR A 44 2.38 -23.87 12.93
CA THR A 44 1.69 -24.67 13.96
C THR A 44 2.66 -25.54 14.75
N SER A 45 3.94 -25.15 14.76
CA SER A 45 5.02 -25.80 15.50
C SER A 45 4.84 -25.70 17.02
N GLU A 46 5.66 -26.43 17.77
CA GLU A 46 5.72 -26.45 19.23
C GLU A 46 5.89 -25.05 19.81
N SER A 47 6.80 -24.24 19.23
CA SER A 47 7.09 -22.87 19.68
C SER A 47 5.89 -21.92 19.53
N VAL A 48 4.89 -22.32 18.75
CA VAL A 48 3.62 -21.61 18.60
C VAL A 48 2.51 -22.29 19.40
N ALA A 49 2.25 -23.56 19.13
CA ALA A 49 1.10 -24.30 19.64
C ALA A 49 1.17 -24.55 21.15
N LEU A 50 2.37 -24.80 21.70
CA LEU A 50 2.55 -25.18 23.10
C LEU A 50 3.12 -24.05 23.96
N ARG A 51 3.37 -22.87 23.38
CA ARG A 51 4.01 -21.72 24.05
C ARG A 51 3.15 -21.05 25.12
N LEU A 52 1.84 -20.91 24.88
CA LEU A 52 0.91 -20.25 25.80
C LEU A 52 -0.22 -21.18 26.20
N LYS A 53 -0.69 -21.06 27.45
CA LYS A 53 -1.89 -21.73 27.93
C LYS A 53 -3.13 -20.83 27.75
N PRO A 54 -4.30 -21.39 27.37
CA PRO A 54 -4.50 -22.78 26.95
C PRO A 54 -3.73 -23.08 25.65
N TYR A 55 -3.18 -24.30 25.54
CA TYR A 55 -2.43 -24.70 24.35
C TYR A 55 -3.29 -24.57 23.10
N GLY A 56 -2.68 -24.15 22.00
CA GLY A 56 -3.37 -23.81 20.76
C GLY A 56 -3.86 -22.37 20.66
N ALA A 57 -3.84 -21.57 21.74
CA ALA A 57 -4.34 -20.19 21.70
C ALA A 57 -3.66 -19.30 20.64
N LEU A 58 -2.36 -19.49 20.39
CA LEU A 58 -1.66 -18.78 19.32
C LEU A 58 -2.02 -19.31 17.93
N VAL A 59 -2.26 -20.60 17.79
CA VAL A 59 -2.75 -21.21 16.55
C VAL A 59 -4.14 -20.67 16.21
N ASP A 60 -5.01 -20.49 17.20
CA ASP A 60 -6.32 -19.88 17.00
C ASP A 60 -6.22 -18.42 16.55
N LYS A 61 -5.21 -17.66 17.02
CA LYS A 61 -4.90 -16.32 16.50
C LYS A 61 -4.46 -16.36 15.04
N VAL A 62 -3.59 -17.30 14.67
CA VAL A 62 -3.14 -17.51 13.28
C VAL A 62 -4.30 -17.84 12.35
N LYS A 63 -5.18 -18.76 12.76
CA LYS A 63 -6.41 -19.10 12.02
C LYS A 63 -7.32 -17.89 11.85
N SER A 64 -7.56 -17.16 12.94
CA SER A 64 -8.44 -15.98 12.94
C SER A 64 -7.90 -14.86 12.04
N PHE A 65 -6.60 -14.58 12.10
CA PHE A 65 -5.93 -13.65 11.20
C PHE A 65 -6.14 -14.05 9.74
N THR A 66 -5.86 -15.32 9.40
CA THR A 66 -5.96 -15.84 8.03
C THR A 66 -7.37 -15.69 7.48
N LYS A 67 -8.40 -16.10 8.23
CA LYS A 67 -9.80 -15.95 7.81
C LYS A 67 -10.20 -14.50 7.57
N ARG A 68 -9.81 -13.59 8.46
CA ARG A 68 -10.10 -12.16 8.30
C ARG A 68 -9.36 -11.55 7.11
N PHE A 69 -8.12 -11.99 6.85
CA PHE A 69 -7.41 -11.59 5.64
C PHE A 69 -8.17 -12.02 4.39
N ILE A 70 -8.60 -13.29 4.34
CA ILE A 70 -9.38 -13.86 3.24
C ILE A 70 -10.70 -13.10 3.00
N ASP A 71 -11.38 -12.66 4.07
CA ASP A 71 -12.61 -11.84 3.97
C ASP A 71 -12.37 -10.47 3.33
N ASN A 72 -11.14 -9.94 3.42
CA ASN A 72 -10.75 -8.67 2.84
C ASN A 72 -10.22 -8.77 1.39
N LEU A 73 -10.17 -9.98 0.82
CA LEU A 73 -9.88 -10.16 -0.60
C LEU A 73 -11.10 -9.74 -1.44
N LYS A 74 -11.11 -8.48 -1.86
CA LYS A 74 -12.15 -7.87 -2.69
C LYS A 74 -11.61 -7.62 -4.09
N ASP A 75 -12.37 -8.03 -5.10
CA ASP A 75 -12.06 -7.73 -6.49
C ASP A 75 -12.13 -6.21 -6.73
N ARG A 76 -11.21 -5.69 -7.55
CA ARG A 76 -11.12 -4.25 -7.82
C ARG A 76 -10.87 -3.99 -9.29
N TYR A 77 -11.66 -3.09 -9.85
CA TYR A 77 -11.46 -2.61 -11.22
C TYR A 77 -10.33 -1.58 -11.30
N TYR A 78 -9.41 -1.76 -12.26
CA TYR A 78 -8.39 -0.77 -12.59
C TYR A 78 -8.65 -0.15 -13.97
N ARG A 79 -8.47 1.17 -14.09
CA ARG A 79 -8.72 1.99 -15.30
C ARG A 79 -7.93 1.60 -16.56
N CYS A 80 -7.08 0.57 -16.49
CA CYS A 80 -6.34 0.02 -17.64
C CYS A 80 -7.02 -1.26 -18.19
N ASP A 81 -8.35 -1.34 -18.10
CA ASP A 81 -9.19 -2.46 -18.53
C ASP A 81 -8.81 -3.82 -17.92
N ARG A 82 -8.41 -3.81 -16.64
CA ARG A 82 -8.09 -5.05 -15.90
C ARG A 82 -8.87 -5.18 -14.61
N ASN A 83 -9.42 -6.36 -14.39
CA ASN A 83 -10.05 -6.74 -13.14
C ASN A 83 -9.02 -7.42 -12.24
N LEU A 84 -8.77 -6.87 -11.06
CA LEU A 84 -8.02 -7.58 -10.03
C LEU A 84 -8.88 -8.72 -9.53
N VAL A 85 -8.40 -9.94 -9.72
CA VAL A 85 -9.03 -11.16 -9.24
C VAL A 85 -8.06 -11.91 -8.34
N TRP A 86 -8.57 -12.62 -7.35
CA TRP A 86 -7.74 -13.28 -6.35
C TRP A 86 -7.83 -14.79 -6.44
N ASN A 87 -6.69 -15.46 -6.31
CA ASN A 87 -6.60 -16.88 -5.98
C ASN A 87 -5.95 -17.00 -4.61
N ALA A 88 -6.52 -17.82 -3.72
CA ALA A 88 -5.97 -18.03 -2.39
C ALA A 88 -5.91 -19.52 -2.03
N GLY A 89 -4.84 -19.89 -1.33
CA GLY A 89 -4.59 -21.23 -0.79
C GLY A 89 -3.76 -21.13 0.49
N ALA A 90 -3.64 -22.23 1.22
CA ALA A 90 -2.91 -22.26 2.48
C ALA A 90 -2.30 -23.63 2.79
N LEU A 91 -1.20 -23.62 3.53
CA LEU A 91 -0.62 -24.76 4.20
C LEU A 91 -0.34 -24.43 5.67
N HIS A 92 -0.21 -25.45 6.51
CA HIS A 92 0.37 -25.28 7.84
C HIS A 92 1.54 -26.23 8.04
N TYR A 93 2.40 -25.91 8.99
CA TYR A 93 3.61 -26.67 9.21
C TYR A 93 4.06 -26.77 10.68
N SER A 94 4.91 -27.76 10.92
CA SER A 94 5.82 -27.93 12.05
C SER A 94 7.14 -28.48 11.52
N ASP A 95 7.56 -29.66 11.97
CA ASP A 95 8.51 -30.58 11.31
C ASP A 95 7.93 -31.30 10.08
N GLU A 96 6.62 -31.17 9.85
CA GLU A 96 5.93 -31.68 8.66
C GLU A 96 5.12 -30.54 8.01
N VAL A 97 4.81 -30.65 6.72
CA VAL A 97 4.07 -29.64 5.96
C VAL A 97 2.80 -30.27 5.39
N GLU A 98 1.64 -29.72 5.73
CA GLU A 98 0.34 -30.18 5.24
C GLU A 98 -0.39 -29.05 4.50
N ILE A 99 -0.85 -29.35 3.27
CA ILE A 99 -1.66 -28.43 2.48
C ILE A 99 -3.07 -28.40 3.06
N ILE A 100 -3.47 -27.25 3.62
CA ILE A 100 -4.84 -27.01 4.09
C ILE A 100 -5.77 -27.02 2.88
N ARG A 101 -5.39 -26.27 1.84
CA ARG A 101 -6.08 -26.21 0.56
C ARG A 101 -5.18 -25.59 -0.50
N GLY A 102 -5.19 -26.15 -1.70
CA GLY A 102 -4.54 -25.55 -2.86
C GLY A 102 -5.18 -24.23 -3.29
N LEU A 103 -4.59 -23.55 -4.27
CA LEU A 103 -5.10 -22.29 -4.80
C LEU A 103 -6.51 -22.45 -5.36
N THR A 104 -7.42 -21.60 -4.87
CA THR A 104 -8.80 -21.53 -5.34
C THR A 104 -9.18 -20.10 -5.69
N ARG A 105 -10.01 -19.94 -6.72
CA ARG A 105 -10.47 -18.62 -7.17
C ARG A 105 -11.44 -18.01 -6.17
N MET A 106 -11.21 -16.76 -5.81
CA MET A 106 -12.10 -15.96 -4.96
C MET A 106 -13.10 -15.17 -5.82
N PRO A 107 -14.30 -14.85 -5.30
CA PRO A 107 -14.80 -15.20 -3.97
C PRO A 107 -15.32 -16.65 -3.84
N GLY A 108 -15.43 -17.41 -4.94
CA GLY A 108 -16.08 -18.73 -4.94
C GLY A 108 -15.47 -19.76 -3.98
N GLY A 109 -14.16 -19.76 -3.78
CA GLY A 109 -13.46 -20.66 -2.86
C GLY A 109 -13.36 -20.15 -1.42
N ARG A 110 -13.90 -18.96 -1.11
CA ARG A 110 -13.64 -18.24 0.14
C ARG A 110 -14.04 -19.03 1.37
N ASP A 111 -15.30 -19.42 1.44
CA ASP A 111 -15.85 -20.09 2.64
C ASP A 111 -15.20 -21.47 2.81
N ALA A 112 -15.03 -22.21 1.72
CA ALA A 112 -14.39 -23.52 1.75
C ALA A 112 -12.91 -23.45 2.19
N LEU A 113 -12.17 -22.39 1.85
CA LEU A 113 -10.82 -22.18 2.37
C LEU A 113 -10.83 -21.83 3.86
N LYS A 114 -11.77 -20.98 4.30
CA LYS A 114 -11.92 -20.60 5.72
C LYS A 114 -12.28 -21.80 6.60
N ASP A 115 -13.19 -22.64 6.13
CA ASP A 115 -13.59 -23.87 6.82
C ASP A 115 -12.41 -24.84 6.95
N SER A 116 -11.61 -25.00 5.90
CA SER A 116 -10.39 -25.81 5.95
C SER A 116 -9.36 -25.23 6.94
N VAL A 117 -9.20 -23.90 7.00
CA VAL A 117 -8.32 -23.24 7.99
C VAL A 117 -8.80 -23.47 9.42
N ASP A 118 -10.11 -23.39 9.66
CA ASP A 118 -10.67 -23.64 11.00
C ASP A 118 -10.46 -25.08 11.48
N ALA A 119 -10.56 -26.04 10.55
CA ALA A 119 -10.40 -27.46 10.83
C ALA A 119 -8.95 -27.88 11.14
N VAL A 120 -7.94 -27.02 10.91
CA VAL A 120 -6.53 -27.35 11.13
C VAL A 120 -6.29 -27.83 12.57
N LYS A 121 -5.60 -28.96 12.70
CA LYS A 121 -5.09 -29.46 13.98
C LYS A 121 -3.59 -29.22 13.99
N TYR A 122 -3.09 -28.49 14.98
CA TYR A 122 -1.67 -28.24 15.08
C TYR A 122 -0.91 -29.54 15.40
N PHE A 123 0.28 -29.67 14.82
CA PHE A 123 1.18 -30.78 15.11
C PHE A 123 1.91 -30.58 16.45
N GLY A 124 2.37 -29.35 16.71
CA GLY A 124 3.05 -28.99 17.96
C GLY A 124 4.41 -29.68 18.16
N LYS A 125 5.20 -29.84 17.09
CA LYS A 125 6.56 -30.42 17.09
C LYS A 125 7.59 -29.42 16.55
N GLY A 126 8.66 -29.84 15.86
CA GLY A 126 9.71 -28.93 15.33
C GLY A 126 9.21 -27.81 14.40
N THR A 127 10.12 -26.99 13.89
CA THR A 127 9.78 -25.79 13.08
C THR A 127 10.60 -25.75 11.79
N TYR A 128 10.05 -26.28 10.69
CA TYR A 128 10.71 -26.40 9.37
C TYR A 128 10.21 -25.32 8.41
N THR A 129 10.50 -24.06 8.75
CA THR A 129 10.03 -22.88 8.00
C THR A 129 10.55 -22.86 6.56
N ASP A 130 11.79 -23.29 6.33
CA ASP A 130 12.40 -23.37 5.00
C ASP A 130 11.67 -24.37 4.09
N CYS A 131 11.33 -25.56 4.61
CA CYS A 131 10.54 -26.56 3.89
C CYS A 131 9.14 -26.04 3.55
N ALA A 132 8.50 -25.36 4.50
CA ALA A 132 7.18 -24.80 4.33
C ALA A 132 7.15 -23.70 3.25
N ILE A 133 8.18 -22.84 3.21
CA ILE A 133 8.35 -21.83 2.16
C ILE A 133 8.53 -22.51 0.80
N LYS A 134 9.44 -23.49 0.68
CA LYS A 134 9.65 -24.21 -0.58
C LYS A 134 8.38 -24.87 -1.09
N LYS A 135 7.62 -25.51 -0.20
CA LYS A 135 6.32 -26.09 -0.56
C LYS A 135 5.31 -25.03 -1.01
N GLY A 136 5.24 -23.88 -0.33
CA GLY A 136 4.39 -22.76 -0.75
C GLY A 136 4.78 -22.17 -2.11
N LEU A 137 6.08 -22.14 -2.43
CA LEU A 137 6.57 -21.75 -3.76
C LEU A 137 6.07 -22.74 -4.82
N GLU A 138 6.18 -24.05 -4.58
CA GLU A 138 5.66 -25.07 -5.51
C GLU A 138 4.17 -24.86 -5.82
N GLU A 139 3.34 -24.63 -4.80
CA GLU A 139 1.90 -24.41 -4.97
C GLU A 139 1.60 -23.17 -5.82
N LEU A 140 2.36 -22.08 -5.65
CA LEU A 140 2.21 -20.85 -6.43
C LEU A 140 2.71 -20.99 -7.88
N LEU A 141 3.74 -21.80 -8.11
CA LEU A 141 4.31 -22.03 -9.44
C LEU A 141 3.47 -23.00 -10.26
N VAL A 142 2.95 -24.06 -9.62
CA VAL A 142 2.17 -25.12 -10.30
C VAL A 142 0.70 -24.74 -10.41
N GLY A 143 0.09 -24.29 -9.31
CA GLY A 143 -1.34 -24.00 -9.24
C GLY A 143 -1.71 -22.54 -9.56
N GLY A 144 -0.73 -21.63 -9.57
CA GLY A 144 -0.98 -20.22 -9.76
C GLY A 144 -1.11 -19.79 -11.23
N SER A 145 -1.57 -18.56 -11.41
CA SER A 145 -1.71 -17.92 -12.72
C SER A 145 -0.38 -17.76 -13.47
N HIS A 146 -0.47 -17.55 -14.79
CA HIS A 146 0.70 -17.35 -15.67
C HIS A 146 1.39 -15.98 -15.48
N LEU A 147 0.79 -15.05 -14.73
CA LEU A 147 1.37 -13.73 -14.51
C LEU A 147 2.54 -13.82 -13.54
N LYS A 148 3.74 -13.61 -14.09
CA LYS A 148 4.96 -13.45 -13.31
C LYS A 148 4.84 -12.21 -12.41
N GLU A 149 5.46 -12.27 -11.23
CA GLU A 149 5.49 -11.20 -10.23
C GLU A 149 4.18 -10.89 -9.48
N ASN A 150 3.04 -11.49 -9.82
CA ASN A 150 1.78 -11.34 -9.07
C ASN A 150 1.52 -12.49 -8.08
N LYS A 151 2.58 -13.00 -7.48
CA LYS A 151 2.57 -14.16 -6.58
C LYS A 151 3.13 -13.79 -5.22
N TYR A 152 2.43 -14.20 -4.17
CA TYR A 152 2.66 -13.74 -2.81
C TYR A 152 2.58 -14.90 -1.83
N LEU A 153 3.64 -15.08 -1.01
CA LEU A 153 3.55 -15.90 0.19
C LEU A 153 3.31 -15.00 1.39
N ILE A 154 2.43 -15.43 2.30
CA ILE A 154 2.26 -14.83 3.62
C ILE A 154 2.70 -15.87 4.65
N VAL A 155 3.89 -15.70 5.21
CA VAL A 155 4.45 -16.58 6.24
C VAL A 155 4.09 -16.02 7.61
N VAL A 156 3.27 -16.75 8.36
CA VAL A 156 2.83 -16.38 9.70
C VAL A 156 3.53 -17.28 10.71
N THR A 157 4.52 -16.74 11.43
CA THR A 157 5.40 -17.52 12.33
C THR A 157 5.90 -16.67 13.50
N ASP A 158 6.42 -17.33 14.53
CA ASP A 158 7.14 -16.69 15.63
C ASP A 158 8.65 -16.52 15.34
N GLY A 159 9.11 -16.99 14.18
CA GLY A 159 10.48 -16.84 13.71
C GLY A 159 11.45 -17.88 14.26
N HIS A 160 11.01 -18.92 14.98
CA HIS A 160 11.86 -20.04 15.39
C HIS A 160 12.28 -20.92 14.19
N PRO A 161 13.34 -21.75 14.34
CA PRO A 161 14.24 -21.91 15.51
C PRO A 161 15.37 -20.86 15.57
N LEU A 162 16.08 -20.72 16.70
CA LEU A 162 17.20 -19.77 16.87
C LEU A 162 18.52 -20.22 16.20
N GLU A 163 19.52 -19.33 16.17
CA GLU A 163 20.84 -19.56 15.56
C GLU A 163 21.50 -20.90 16.00
N GLY A 164 22.14 -21.58 15.05
CA GLY A 164 22.79 -22.88 15.27
C GLY A 164 21.93 -24.10 14.93
N TYR A 165 20.64 -23.92 14.66
CA TYR A 165 19.78 -24.97 14.10
C TYR A 165 20.04 -25.16 12.60
N LYS A 166 20.35 -26.40 12.19
CA LYS A 166 20.50 -26.74 10.77
C LYS A 166 19.13 -27.07 10.19
N GLU A 167 18.63 -26.17 9.35
CA GLU A 167 17.34 -26.35 8.70
C GLU A 167 17.40 -27.47 7.63
N PRO A 168 16.37 -28.33 7.56
CA PRO A 168 16.46 -29.59 6.82
C PRO A 168 16.28 -29.46 5.31
N CYS A 169 15.69 -28.37 4.82
CA CYS A 169 15.42 -28.14 3.40
C CYS A 169 16.39 -27.14 2.74
N GLY A 170 17.60 -26.99 3.29
CA GLY A 170 18.67 -26.19 2.68
C GLY A 170 18.83 -24.80 3.27
N GLY A 171 17.94 -24.39 4.18
CA GLY A 171 18.06 -23.10 4.87
C GLY A 171 17.03 -22.07 4.43
N LEU A 172 16.70 -21.19 5.36
CA LEU A 172 15.71 -20.15 5.21
C LEU A 172 16.15 -19.11 4.20
N GLU A 173 17.42 -18.69 4.26
CA GLU A 173 17.98 -17.75 3.29
C GLU A 173 17.93 -18.32 1.86
N ASP A 174 18.22 -19.61 1.69
CA ASP A 174 18.13 -20.30 0.41
C ASP A 174 16.69 -20.29 -0.13
N ALA A 175 15.72 -20.71 0.68
CA ALA A 175 14.31 -20.72 0.30
C ALA A 175 13.77 -19.31 -0.06
N VAL A 176 14.17 -18.29 0.69
CA VAL A 176 13.75 -16.90 0.42
C VAL A 176 14.47 -16.32 -0.80
N ASN A 177 15.75 -16.62 -1.01
CA ASN A 177 16.47 -16.19 -2.20
C ASN A 177 15.93 -16.87 -3.46
N GLU A 178 15.52 -18.14 -3.37
CA GLU A 178 14.78 -18.82 -4.43
C GLU A 178 13.47 -18.09 -4.76
N ALA A 179 12.68 -17.72 -3.75
CA ALA A 179 11.47 -16.92 -3.94
C ALA A 179 11.75 -15.59 -4.68
N LYS A 180 12.82 -14.87 -4.29
CA LYS A 180 13.26 -13.64 -4.97
C LYS A 180 13.57 -13.87 -6.44
N HIS A 181 14.35 -14.92 -6.75
CA HIS A 181 14.72 -15.25 -8.13
C HIS A 181 13.51 -15.63 -9.00
N LEU A 182 12.47 -16.19 -8.40
CA LEU A 182 11.20 -16.52 -9.06
C LEU A 182 10.22 -15.33 -9.15
N GLY A 183 10.59 -14.16 -8.63
CA GLY A 183 9.73 -12.98 -8.60
C GLY A 183 8.54 -13.12 -7.64
N ILE A 184 8.62 -14.01 -6.66
CA ILE A 184 7.57 -14.24 -5.66
C ILE A 184 7.89 -13.39 -4.43
N LYS A 185 6.88 -12.66 -3.93
CA LYS A 185 7.04 -11.76 -2.77
C LYS A 185 6.68 -12.52 -1.50
N VAL A 186 7.60 -12.63 -0.55
CA VAL A 186 7.35 -13.27 0.75
C VAL A 186 7.13 -12.19 1.79
N PHE A 187 5.95 -12.19 2.39
CA PHE A 187 5.59 -11.38 3.55
C PHE A 187 5.83 -12.19 4.81
N SER A 188 6.40 -11.54 5.81
CA SER A 188 6.67 -12.13 7.12
C SER A 188 5.76 -11.46 8.14
N VAL A 189 4.91 -12.25 8.80
CA VAL A 189 3.92 -11.80 9.77
C VAL A 189 4.22 -12.48 11.10
N ALA A 190 4.51 -11.68 12.12
CA ALA A 190 4.74 -12.19 13.46
C ALA A 190 3.43 -12.69 14.08
N ILE A 191 3.46 -13.75 14.88
CA ILE A 191 2.26 -14.21 15.59
C ILE A 191 1.91 -13.26 16.75
N THR A 192 2.92 -12.74 17.44
CA THR A 192 2.84 -11.76 18.53
C THR A 192 3.93 -10.68 18.37
N PRO A 193 3.77 -9.49 18.98
CA PRO A 193 4.70 -8.37 18.81
C PRO A 193 6.12 -8.62 19.35
N ASP A 194 6.27 -9.49 20.35
CA ASP A 194 7.54 -9.72 21.06
C ASP A 194 8.45 -10.78 20.40
N HIS A 195 8.19 -11.15 19.15
CA HIS A 195 8.95 -12.19 18.45
C HIS A 195 10.20 -11.67 17.74
N LEU A 196 11.10 -12.61 17.41
CA LEU A 196 12.46 -12.40 16.93
C LEU A 196 12.52 -11.63 15.60
N GLU A 197 12.59 -10.29 15.68
CA GLU A 197 12.73 -9.38 14.54
C GLU A 197 13.84 -9.76 13.53
N PRO A 198 15.04 -10.23 13.95
CA PRO A 198 16.10 -10.57 13.00
C PRO A 198 15.72 -11.74 12.07
N ARG A 199 15.16 -12.83 12.61
CA ARG A 199 14.76 -13.99 11.79
C ARG A 199 13.56 -13.68 10.92
N LEU A 200 12.55 -12.99 11.46
CA LEU A 200 11.39 -12.58 10.68
C LEU A 200 11.77 -11.64 9.51
N SER A 201 12.83 -10.83 9.67
CA SER A 201 13.36 -9.98 8.60
C SER A 201 14.02 -10.78 7.47
N ILE A 202 14.62 -11.93 7.77
CA ILE A 202 15.21 -12.83 6.77
C ILE A 202 14.13 -13.52 5.94
N ILE A 203 12.98 -13.86 6.55
CA ILE A 203 11.84 -14.50 5.86
C ILE A 203 11.28 -13.61 4.74
N ALA A 204 11.28 -12.29 4.95
CA ALA A 204 10.71 -11.35 3.99
C ALA A 204 11.64 -11.17 2.79
N THR A 205 11.09 -11.21 1.56
CA THR A 205 11.91 -10.98 0.35
C THR A 205 12.39 -9.53 0.23
N ASP A 206 11.75 -8.60 0.93
CA ASP A 206 12.16 -7.21 1.06
C ASP A 206 11.73 -6.69 2.43
N HIS A 207 12.50 -5.74 2.98
CA HIS A 207 12.23 -5.14 4.28
C HIS A 207 10.81 -4.52 4.39
N THR A 208 10.23 -4.05 3.28
CA THR A 208 8.85 -3.54 3.22
C THR A 208 7.78 -4.61 3.40
N TYR A 209 8.11 -5.89 3.27
CA TYR A 209 7.20 -7.02 3.44
C TYR A 209 7.23 -7.63 4.85
N ARG A 210 7.97 -7.01 5.78
CA ARG A 210 7.92 -7.31 7.22
C ARG A 210 7.18 -6.24 8.02
N ARG A 211 7.47 -4.93 7.84
CA ARG A 211 6.75 -3.74 8.39
C ARG A 211 6.08 -3.90 9.79
N ASN A 212 6.65 -4.70 10.70
CA ASN A 212 6.02 -5.06 11.99
C ASN A 212 4.61 -5.63 11.88
N PHE A 213 4.31 -6.38 10.82
CA PHE A 213 3.05 -7.09 10.68
C PHE A 213 2.90 -8.13 11.79
N THR A 214 1.78 -8.08 12.52
CA THR A 214 1.48 -9.02 13.60
C THR A 214 0.05 -9.57 13.49
N ALA A 215 -0.11 -10.88 13.72
CA ALA A 215 -1.40 -11.55 13.76
C ALA A 215 -2.17 -11.29 15.06
N ALA A 216 -1.46 -10.94 16.15
CA ALA A 216 -2.07 -10.72 17.47
C ALA A 216 -2.88 -9.42 17.57
N ASP A 217 -2.48 -8.35 16.89
CA ASP A 217 -3.17 -7.05 16.96
C ASP A 217 -4.42 -6.99 16.07
N TRP A 218 -4.67 -8.03 15.27
CA TRP A 218 -5.81 -8.12 14.36
C TRP A 218 -7.14 -8.41 15.12
N GLY A 219 -7.34 -7.85 16.30
CA GLY A 219 -8.54 -8.09 17.12
C GLY A 219 -8.63 -7.31 18.43
N GLN A 220 -7.54 -6.73 18.95
CA GLN A 220 -7.63 -5.69 20.00
C GLN A 220 -8.01 -4.32 19.43
N SER A 221 -8.09 -4.22 18.10
CA SER A 221 -8.67 -3.10 17.38
C SER A 221 -10.19 -3.04 17.43
N ARG A 222 -10.88 -3.80 18.30
CA ARG A 222 -12.32 -3.62 18.54
C ARG A 222 -12.65 -2.37 19.38
N ASP A 223 -11.74 -1.91 20.23
CA ASP A 223 -11.84 -0.57 20.82
C ASP A 223 -11.44 0.53 19.82
N ALA A 224 -10.75 0.16 18.72
CA ALA A 224 -10.54 1.02 17.57
C ALA A 224 -11.70 0.97 16.57
N GLU A 225 -12.55 -0.06 16.58
CA GLU A 225 -13.70 -0.20 15.68
C GLU A 225 -14.89 0.68 16.13
N GLU A 226 -14.92 1.11 17.39
CA GLU A 226 -15.84 2.15 17.89
C GLU A 226 -15.28 3.59 17.72
N VAL A 227 -13.98 3.73 17.42
CA VAL A 227 -13.32 5.01 17.07
C VAL A 227 -13.14 5.18 15.54
N ILE A 228 -13.27 4.11 14.74
CA ILE A 228 -13.43 4.17 13.28
C ILE A 228 -14.90 4.46 12.93
N SER A 229 -15.48 5.44 13.62
CA SER A 229 -16.44 6.33 12.98
C SER A 229 -15.64 7.48 12.37
N GLN A 230 -15.25 7.33 11.10
CA GLN A 230 -14.70 8.38 10.22
C GLN A 230 -13.29 8.91 10.59
N THR A 231 -12.21 8.22 10.18
CA THR A 231 -10.87 8.82 10.23
C THR A 231 -10.70 9.81 9.08
N ILE A 232 -10.82 11.11 9.37
CA ILE A 232 -10.52 12.18 8.42
C ILE A 232 -9.00 12.24 8.21
N HIS A 233 -8.55 12.14 6.97
CA HIS A 233 -7.19 12.42 6.55
C HIS A 233 -7.12 13.83 5.99
N THR A 234 -6.30 14.68 6.60
CA THR A 234 -6.01 16.02 6.10
C THR A 234 -4.60 16.03 5.53
N ILE A 235 -4.48 16.33 4.23
CA ILE A 235 -3.21 16.32 3.48
C ILE A 235 -2.93 17.73 2.95
N ALA A 236 -1.79 18.29 3.32
CA ALA A 236 -1.32 19.58 2.83
C ALA A 236 -0.16 19.34 1.84
N ILE A 237 -0.25 19.89 0.65
CA ILE A 237 0.83 19.90 -0.34
C ILE A 237 1.44 21.30 -0.35
N LEU A 238 2.69 21.43 0.06
CA LEU A 238 3.37 22.71 0.18
C LEU A 238 4.42 22.84 -0.92
N LEU A 239 4.18 23.76 -1.85
CA LEU A 239 4.96 23.97 -3.06
C LEU A 239 6.02 25.06 -2.86
N ASP A 240 7.23 24.78 -3.30
CA ASP A 240 8.31 25.77 -3.33
C ASP A 240 8.13 26.71 -4.52
N GLY A 241 7.90 28.00 -4.24
CA GLY A 241 7.74 29.09 -5.20
C GLY A 241 8.97 30.00 -5.29
N SER A 242 10.12 29.58 -4.77
CA SER A 242 11.35 30.37 -4.75
C SER A 242 12.00 30.51 -6.13
N ALA A 243 12.91 31.48 -6.25
CA ALA A 243 13.65 31.77 -7.47
C ALA A 243 14.48 30.58 -7.99
N SER A 244 14.98 29.69 -7.12
CA SER A 244 15.77 28.50 -7.53
C SER A 244 14.94 27.46 -8.27
N VAL A 245 13.63 27.42 -8.02
CA VAL A 245 12.68 26.57 -8.76
C VAL A 245 12.49 27.11 -10.17
N GLY A 246 12.16 28.40 -10.28
CA GLY A 246 11.84 29.06 -11.54
C GLY A 246 10.41 28.79 -12.03
N SER A 247 9.81 29.78 -12.70
CA SER A 247 8.38 29.78 -13.07
C SER A 247 7.91 28.54 -13.84
N HIS A 248 8.68 28.07 -14.83
CA HIS A 248 8.31 26.89 -15.62
C HIS A 248 8.25 25.60 -14.79
N ASN A 249 9.18 25.46 -13.85
CA ASN A 249 9.23 24.31 -12.95
C ASN A 249 8.13 24.40 -11.89
N PHE A 250 7.83 25.61 -11.41
CA PHE A 250 6.70 25.85 -10.52
C PHE A 250 5.35 25.47 -11.18
N ASP A 251 5.14 25.79 -12.46
CA ASP A 251 3.96 25.31 -13.18
C ASP A 251 3.93 23.78 -13.30
N THR A 252 5.10 23.14 -13.34
CA THR A 252 5.22 21.68 -13.35
C THR A 252 4.86 21.08 -11.99
N THR A 253 5.28 21.69 -10.88
CA THR A 253 4.89 21.26 -9.54
C THR A 253 3.40 21.49 -9.29
N LYS A 254 2.80 22.59 -9.77
CA LYS A 254 1.34 22.81 -9.78
C LYS A 254 0.59 21.67 -10.47
N ARG A 255 0.99 21.31 -11.69
CA ARG A 255 0.38 20.19 -12.43
C ARG A 255 0.51 18.87 -11.67
N PHE A 256 1.65 18.62 -11.05
CA PHE A 256 1.87 17.41 -10.25
C PHE A 256 1.01 17.39 -8.98
N ALA A 257 0.92 18.52 -8.26
CA ALA A 257 0.07 18.68 -7.09
C ALA A 257 -1.41 18.44 -7.42
N LYS A 258 -1.91 18.93 -8.57
CA LYS A 258 -3.27 18.62 -9.04
C LYS A 258 -3.48 17.12 -9.29
N ARG A 259 -2.53 16.41 -9.89
CA ARG A 259 -2.63 14.94 -10.07
C ARG A 259 -2.66 14.18 -8.75
N LEU A 260 -1.89 14.63 -7.75
CA LEU A 260 -1.91 14.06 -6.41
C LEU A 260 -3.24 14.34 -5.71
N ALA A 261 -3.69 15.59 -5.71
CA ALA A 261 -4.95 16.00 -5.09
C ALA A 261 -6.15 15.25 -5.67
N GLU A 262 -6.24 15.11 -7.00
CA GLU A 262 -7.27 14.31 -7.66
C GLU A 262 -7.29 12.87 -7.11
N ARG A 263 -6.11 12.27 -6.95
CA ARG A 263 -5.97 10.89 -6.50
C ARG A 263 -6.30 10.71 -5.02
N PHE A 264 -5.91 11.64 -4.16
CA PHE A 264 -6.27 11.63 -2.74
C PHE A 264 -7.78 11.77 -2.56
N LEU A 265 -8.39 12.73 -3.26
CA LEU A 265 -9.83 13.02 -3.15
C LEU A 265 -10.70 11.93 -3.78
N THR A 266 -10.20 11.20 -4.78
CA THR A 266 -10.93 10.05 -5.35
C THR A 266 -10.83 8.78 -4.52
N ALA A 267 -9.79 8.64 -3.68
CA ALA A 267 -9.67 7.51 -2.76
C ALA A 267 -10.84 7.46 -1.75
N GLY A 268 -11.18 8.60 -1.15
CA GLY A 268 -12.30 8.70 -0.18
C GLY A 268 -13.70 8.50 -0.79
N ARG A 269 -13.85 8.53 -2.12
CA ARG A 269 -15.12 8.22 -2.79
C ARG A 269 -15.43 6.73 -2.86
N THR A 270 -14.42 5.88 -2.67
CA THR A 270 -14.56 4.41 -2.80
C THR A 270 -14.80 3.70 -1.47
N ASP A 271 -14.58 4.39 -0.35
CA ASP A 271 -14.86 3.92 1.01
C ASP A 271 -15.30 5.11 1.89
N PRO A 272 -16.60 5.24 2.22
CA PRO A 272 -17.13 6.33 3.05
C PRO A 272 -16.51 6.40 4.45
N ALA A 273 -15.84 5.35 4.92
CA ALA A 273 -15.13 5.34 6.20
C ALA A 273 -13.83 6.17 6.17
N HIS A 274 -13.36 6.59 4.98
CA HIS A 274 -12.11 7.31 4.77
C HIS A 274 -12.37 8.68 4.14
N ASP A 275 -12.66 9.69 4.96
CA ASP A 275 -12.79 11.08 4.49
C ASP A 275 -11.40 11.67 4.23
N VAL A 276 -11.14 12.18 3.01
CA VAL A 276 -9.85 12.80 2.65
C VAL A 276 -10.08 14.23 2.22
N ARG A 277 -9.35 15.15 2.83
CA ARG A 277 -9.40 16.58 2.52
C ARG A 277 -8.00 17.10 2.21
N VAL A 278 -7.88 17.89 1.17
CA VAL A 278 -6.57 18.34 0.65
C VAL A 278 -6.49 19.85 0.65
N ALA A 279 -5.36 20.39 1.07
CA ALA A 279 -4.98 21.79 0.88
C ALA A 279 -3.71 21.83 0.03
N VAL A 280 -3.62 22.79 -0.88
CA VAL A 280 -2.38 23.08 -1.61
C VAL A 280 -1.96 24.50 -1.25
N LEU A 281 -0.68 24.64 -0.94
CA LEU A 281 -0.07 25.88 -0.50
C LEU A 281 1.19 26.13 -1.32
N GLN A 282 1.63 27.38 -1.37
CA GLN A 282 2.92 27.81 -1.87
C GLN A 282 3.67 28.54 -0.76
N TYR A 283 4.99 28.38 -0.70
CA TYR A 283 5.87 29.22 0.11
C TYR A 283 7.05 29.77 -0.71
N SER A 284 7.70 30.80 -0.20
CA SER A 284 8.97 31.31 -0.71
C SER A 284 9.79 31.85 0.48
N GLY A 285 10.04 33.16 0.57
CA GLY A 285 10.75 33.77 1.68
C GLY A 285 9.89 33.90 2.94
N THR A 286 10.48 34.51 3.98
CA THR A 286 9.80 34.75 5.26
C THR A 286 8.51 35.55 5.06
N GLY A 287 7.40 35.04 5.59
CA GLY A 287 6.05 35.63 5.49
C GLY A 287 5.38 35.47 4.12
N GLN A 288 6.00 34.77 3.17
CA GLN A 288 5.47 34.58 1.81
C GLN A 288 4.84 33.19 1.67
N GLN A 289 3.67 33.00 2.28
CA GLN A 289 2.87 31.79 2.10
C GLN A 289 1.50 32.11 1.50
N GLN A 290 1.06 31.29 0.54
CA GLN A 290 -0.27 31.38 -0.06
C GLN A 290 -0.98 30.03 -0.10
N PRO A 291 -2.33 29.97 -0.06
CA PRO A 291 -3.23 31.11 0.14
C PRO A 291 -3.02 31.76 1.51
N GLU A 292 -3.38 33.04 1.62
CA GLU A 292 -3.39 33.75 2.91
C GLU A 292 -4.20 32.96 3.94
N ARG A 293 -3.81 33.04 5.22
CA ARG A 293 -4.36 32.22 6.32
C ARG A 293 -5.89 32.25 6.39
N ALA A 294 -6.53 33.38 6.07
CA ALA A 294 -7.99 33.51 6.11
C ALA A 294 -8.73 32.76 4.98
N ALA A 295 -8.07 32.50 3.85
CA ALA A 295 -8.62 31.77 2.71
C ALA A 295 -8.21 30.29 2.71
N LEU A 296 -7.38 29.88 3.67
CA LEU A 296 -6.75 28.58 3.72
C LEU A 296 -7.69 27.52 4.31
N GLN A 297 -8.09 26.54 3.49
CA GLN A 297 -9.02 25.49 3.89
C GLN A 297 -8.65 24.15 3.26
N PHE A 298 -8.96 23.06 3.97
CA PHE A 298 -8.92 21.72 3.41
C PHE A 298 -10.18 21.48 2.57
N LEU A 299 -9.98 21.20 1.27
CA LEU A 299 -11.04 21.03 0.30
C LEU A 299 -11.27 19.56 -0.02
N GLN A 300 -12.52 19.19 -0.28
CA GLN A 300 -12.92 17.88 -0.82
C GLN A 300 -13.27 17.93 -2.32
N ASN A 301 -13.59 19.13 -2.83
CA ASN A 301 -13.96 19.32 -4.22
C ASN A 301 -12.71 19.57 -5.07
N TYR A 302 -12.36 18.59 -5.91
CA TYR A 302 -11.20 18.68 -6.80
C TYR A 302 -11.27 19.89 -7.74
N THR A 303 -12.44 20.21 -8.30
CA THR A 303 -12.60 21.32 -9.25
C THR A 303 -12.26 22.66 -8.60
N VAL A 304 -12.72 22.88 -7.37
CA VAL A 304 -12.40 24.09 -6.60
C VAL A 304 -10.91 24.13 -6.29
N LEU A 305 -10.34 23.05 -5.74
CA LEU A 305 -8.93 22.96 -5.42
C LEU A 305 -8.04 23.20 -6.65
N ALA A 306 -8.36 22.57 -7.79
CA ALA A 306 -7.63 22.73 -9.03
C ALA A 306 -7.64 24.18 -9.51
N SER A 307 -8.78 24.87 -9.42
CA SER A 307 -8.89 26.29 -9.77
C SER A 307 -8.05 27.19 -8.85
N THR A 308 -8.02 26.91 -7.54
CA THR A 308 -7.17 27.63 -6.58
C THR A 308 -5.70 27.43 -6.90
N VAL A 309 -5.28 26.19 -7.22
CA VAL A 309 -3.89 25.91 -7.63
C VAL A 309 -3.56 26.65 -8.91
N ASP A 310 -4.44 26.63 -9.91
CA ASP A 310 -4.21 27.32 -11.18
C ASP A 310 -4.03 28.84 -11.01
N ALA A 311 -4.73 29.45 -10.06
CA ALA A 311 -4.60 30.86 -9.71
C ALA A 311 -3.32 31.24 -8.95
N MET A 312 -2.55 30.27 -8.42
CA MET A 312 -1.30 30.56 -7.71
C MET A 312 -0.26 31.18 -8.64
N GLY A 313 0.17 32.41 -8.33
CA GLY A 313 1.26 33.10 -8.99
C GLY A 313 2.62 32.72 -8.39
N PHE A 314 3.64 32.56 -9.23
CA PHE A 314 5.00 32.25 -8.81
C PHE A 314 5.62 33.43 -8.03
N PHE A 315 6.12 33.18 -6.81
CA PHE A 315 6.69 34.24 -5.96
C PHE A 315 8.03 34.79 -6.47
N ASN A 316 8.92 33.92 -6.95
CA ASN A 316 10.25 34.31 -7.46
C ASN A 316 11.13 35.04 -6.43
N ASP A 317 11.11 34.61 -5.17
CA ASP A 317 11.88 35.22 -4.08
C ASP A 317 12.75 34.17 -3.36
N ALA A 318 13.25 34.48 -2.17
CA ALA A 318 14.06 33.59 -1.34
C ALA A 318 13.32 32.30 -0.92
N THR A 319 14.02 31.43 -0.19
CA THR A 319 13.49 30.16 0.33
C THR A 319 13.65 30.13 1.84
N ASP A 320 12.54 30.05 2.57
CA ASP A 320 12.48 29.91 4.04
C ASP A 320 11.59 28.72 4.43
N VAL A 321 12.22 27.55 4.52
CA VAL A 321 11.53 26.30 4.83
C VAL A 321 11.06 26.27 6.29
N THR A 322 11.80 26.94 7.19
CA THR A 322 11.45 27.00 8.62
C THR A 322 10.16 27.78 8.86
N ASP A 323 9.99 28.93 8.22
CA ASP A 323 8.76 29.72 8.30
C ASP A 323 7.60 28.99 7.63
N ALA A 324 7.86 28.31 6.50
CA ALA A 324 6.85 27.50 5.82
C ALA A 324 6.33 26.33 6.69
N LEU A 325 7.22 25.63 7.41
CA LEU A 325 6.86 24.61 8.39
C LEU A 325 6.07 25.18 9.57
N GLY A 326 6.46 26.35 10.08
CA GLY A 326 5.73 27.05 11.14
C GLY A 326 4.33 27.50 10.69
N TYR A 327 4.20 27.97 9.45
CA TYR A 327 2.94 28.35 8.84
C TYR A 327 1.98 27.16 8.71
N VAL A 328 2.43 26.07 8.09
CA VAL A 328 1.57 24.89 7.87
C VAL A 328 1.21 24.18 9.19
N THR A 329 2.12 24.18 10.17
CA THR A 329 1.84 23.64 11.51
C THR A 329 0.73 24.42 12.21
N ARG A 330 0.75 25.77 12.13
CA ARG A 330 -0.34 26.61 12.66
C ARG A 330 -1.66 26.36 11.93
N PHE A 331 -1.61 26.29 10.61
CA PHE A 331 -2.79 25.93 9.81
C PHE A 331 -3.43 24.61 10.27
N TYR A 332 -2.63 23.57 10.49
CA TYR A 332 -3.12 22.28 10.98
C TYR A 332 -3.69 22.30 12.40
N ARG A 333 -3.28 23.25 13.24
CA ARG A 333 -3.86 23.42 14.59
C ARG A 333 -5.24 24.06 14.52
N GLU A 334 -5.51 24.86 13.49
CA GLU A 334 -6.73 25.64 13.33
C GLU A 334 -7.77 24.92 12.46
N ALA A 335 -7.33 24.37 11.32
CA ALA A 335 -8.21 23.85 10.28
C ALA A 335 -8.47 22.35 10.37
N SER A 336 -7.76 21.62 11.24
CA SER A 336 -7.88 20.17 11.39
C SER A 336 -8.16 19.78 12.83
N SER A 337 -9.16 18.90 13.02
CA SER A 337 -9.47 18.35 14.34
C SER A 337 -8.28 17.53 14.89
N GLY A 338 -8.22 17.39 16.22
CA GLY A 338 -7.17 16.60 16.88
C GLY A 338 -7.22 15.10 16.55
N ALA A 339 -8.37 14.59 16.12
CA ALA A 339 -8.56 13.18 15.76
C ALA A 339 -8.21 12.85 14.29
N ALA A 340 -7.97 13.86 13.45
CA ALA A 340 -7.61 13.65 12.06
C ALA A 340 -6.15 13.21 11.90
N LYS A 341 -5.87 12.33 10.94
CA LYS A 341 -4.49 12.00 10.53
C LYS A 341 -3.96 13.13 9.64
N LYS A 342 -2.90 13.82 10.09
CA LYS A 342 -2.37 15.04 9.47
C LYS A 342 -1.09 14.74 8.70
N LYS A 343 -1.05 15.07 7.41
CA LYS A 343 0.11 14.78 6.53
C LYS A 343 0.58 15.98 5.74
N LEU A 344 1.87 16.20 5.69
CA LEU A 344 2.50 17.26 4.91
C LEU A 344 3.33 16.64 3.78
N LEU A 345 3.10 17.06 2.54
CA LEU A 345 3.98 16.79 1.41
C LEU A 345 4.67 18.09 1.01
N LEU A 346 5.93 18.25 1.43
CA LEU A 346 6.76 19.43 1.19
C LEU A 346 7.61 19.24 -0.08
N PHE A 347 7.52 20.18 -1.01
CA PHE A 347 8.49 20.32 -2.08
C PHE A 347 9.61 21.22 -1.60
N SER A 348 10.85 20.74 -1.66
CA SER A 348 12.03 21.55 -1.31
C SER A 348 13.28 20.91 -1.89
N ASP A 349 14.26 21.72 -2.27
CA ASP A 349 15.62 21.28 -2.63
C ASP A 349 16.59 21.26 -1.42
N GLY A 350 16.09 21.62 -0.23
CA GLY A 350 16.85 21.69 1.02
C GLY A 350 17.65 22.98 1.20
N ASN A 351 17.67 23.87 0.20
CA ASN A 351 18.32 25.16 0.29
C ASN A 351 17.36 26.16 0.92
N SER A 352 17.68 26.63 2.13
CA SER A 352 16.91 27.64 2.85
C SER A 352 17.87 28.73 3.31
N GLN A 353 17.57 29.99 2.98
CA GLN A 353 18.45 31.11 3.31
C GLN A 353 18.43 31.39 4.81
N GLY A 354 19.59 31.70 5.39
CA GLY A 354 19.71 32.07 6.80
C GLY A 354 19.33 30.97 7.81
N THR A 355 19.21 29.72 7.36
CA THR A 355 18.71 28.60 8.16
C THR A 355 19.83 27.64 8.53
N THR A 356 19.83 27.16 9.79
CA THR A 356 20.73 26.10 10.28
C THR A 356 19.98 24.78 10.37
N ALA A 357 20.72 23.66 10.33
CA ALA A 357 20.14 22.33 10.55
C ALA A 357 19.37 22.23 11.88
N ALA A 358 19.84 22.90 12.94
CA ALA A 358 19.16 22.95 14.24
C ALA A 358 17.82 23.72 14.18
N ALA A 359 17.74 24.78 13.38
CA ALA A 359 16.49 25.52 13.19
C ALA A 359 15.45 24.68 12.42
N ILE A 360 15.89 23.96 11.39
CA ILE A 360 15.05 23.00 10.65
C ILE A 360 14.57 21.89 11.59
N GLU A 361 15.49 21.29 12.35
CA GLU A 361 15.18 20.24 13.31
C GLU A 361 14.08 20.68 14.28
N LYS A 362 14.22 21.87 14.86
CA LYS A 362 13.21 22.43 15.76
C LYS A 362 11.85 22.58 15.06
N ALA A 363 11.82 23.13 13.85
CA ALA A 363 10.57 23.33 13.10
C ALA A 363 9.88 22.01 12.75
N VAL A 364 10.64 20.99 12.35
CA VAL A 364 10.12 19.64 12.05
C VAL A 364 9.62 18.97 13.32
N GLN A 365 10.37 19.05 14.43
CA GLN A 365 9.93 18.49 15.70
C GLN A 365 8.65 19.17 16.23
N GLU A 366 8.49 20.48 16.01
CA GLU A 366 7.25 21.18 16.35
C GLU A 366 6.06 20.72 15.49
N ALA A 367 6.27 20.46 14.20
CA ALA A 367 5.28 19.87 13.32
C ALA A 367 4.90 18.45 13.77
N GLN A 368 5.89 17.59 14.04
CA GLN A 368 5.70 16.23 14.52
C GLN A 368 4.96 16.18 15.86
N ARG A 369 5.30 17.07 16.81
CA ARG A 369 4.59 17.20 18.10
C ARG A 369 3.14 17.67 17.92
N ALA A 370 2.82 18.37 16.83
CA ALA A 370 1.46 18.73 16.47
C ALA A 370 0.71 17.61 15.70
N GLY A 371 1.33 16.43 15.58
CA GLY A 371 0.77 15.24 14.94
C GLY A 371 0.92 15.22 13.42
N LEU A 372 1.77 16.07 12.83
CA LEU A 372 1.99 16.11 11.39
C LEU A 372 3.06 15.08 10.99
N GLU A 373 2.68 14.19 10.08
CA GLU A 373 3.61 13.31 9.38
C GLU A 373 4.18 14.03 8.15
N VAL A 374 5.50 14.18 8.07
CA VAL A 374 6.17 15.00 7.05
C VAL A 374 6.82 14.13 5.98
N PHE A 375 6.42 14.36 4.73
CA PHE A 375 6.98 13.79 3.52
C PHE A 375 7.65 14.89 2.70
N VAL A 376 8.78 14.59 2.05
CA VAL A 376 9.55 15.56 1.27
C VAL A 376 9.75 15.06 -0.15
N VAL A 377 9.44 15.91 -1.14
CA VAL A 377 9.76 15.70 -2.55
C VAL A 377 10.91 16.62 -2.93
N VAL A 378 12.02 16.02 -3.30
CA VAL A 378 13.24 16.73 -3.71
C VAL A 378 13.43 16.54 -5.21
N VAL A 379 13.63 17.65 -5.92
CA VAL A 379 13.74 17.65 -7.38
C VAL A 379 15.08 18.22 -7.82
N GLY A 380 15.80 17.47 -8.66
CA GLY A 380 17.09 17.86 -9.21
C GLY A 380 18.26 17.20 -8.51
N ARG A 381 19.48 17.61 -8.89
CA ARG A 381 20.74 17.00 -8.44
C ARG A 381 21.53 17.86 -7.45
N GLN A 382 21.22 19.15 -7.36
CA GLN A 382 21.89 20.09 -6.46
C GLN A 382 20.99 20.34 -5.27
N VAL A 383 21.14 19.50 -4.25
CA VAL A 383 20.28 19.49 -3.06
C VAL A 383 21.16 19.54 -1.82
N ASN A 384 20.69 20.19 -0.77
CA ASN A 384 21.39 20.20 0.50
C ASN A 384 21.04 18.93 1.28
N GLU A 385 21.77 17.84 1.02
CA GLU A 385 21.51 16.52 1.65
C GLU A 385 21.45 16.57 3.19
N PRO A 386 22.35 17.26 3.91
CA PRO A 386 22.23 17.42 5.35
C PRO A 386 20.89 18.04 5.78
N HIS A 387 20.44 19.11 5.11
CA HIS A 387 19.15 19.74 5.43
C HIS A 387 17.97 18.85 5.07
N ILE A 388 18.01 18.15 3.93
CA ILE A 388 16.96 17.22 3.52
C ILE A 388 16.81 16.08 4.53
N ARG A 389 17.91 15.53 5.04
CA ARG A 389 17.87 14.48 6.06
C ARG A 389 17.14 14.96 7.30
N VAL A 390 17.46 16.16 7.78
CA VAL A 390 16.81 16.76 8.96
C VAL A 390 15.36 17.12 8.68
N LEU A 391 15.03 17.62 7.47
CA LEU A 391 13.66 17.92 7.06
C LEU A 391 12.75 16.69 7.11
N VAL A 392 13.31 15.52 6.78
CA VAL A 392 12.60 14.26 6.78
C VAL A 392 12.51 13.67 8.19
N THR A 393 13.64 13.54 8.90
CA THR A 393 13.68 12.79 10.17
C THR A 393 13.33 13.64 11.38
N GLY A 394 13.51 14.96 11.32
CA GLY A 394 13.46 15.83 12.50
C GLY A 394 14.61 15.58 13.47
N LYS A 395 15.72 15.00 13.01
CA LYS A 395 16.91 14.68 13.82
C LYS A 395 18.19 15.03 13.08
N THR A 396 19.11 15.72 13.77
CA THR A 396 20.45 16.05 13.23
C THR A 396 21.50 14.98 13.48
N ALA A 397 21.41 14.26 14.59
CA ALA A 397 22.45 13.33 15.04
C ALA A 397 22.37 11.92 14.42
N GLU A 398 21.18 11.48 13.98
CA GLU A 398 20.94 10.12 13.54
C GLU A 398 19.96 10.10 12.36
N TYR A 399 20.33 9.41 11.28
CA TYR A 399 19.49 9.26 10.09
C TYR A 399 19.03 7.82 9.95
N ASP A 400 17.76 7.57 10.29
CA ASP A 400 17.09 6.31 10.00
C ASP A 400 16.86 6.19 8.49
N VAL A 401 17.64 5.31 7.85
CA VAL A 401 17.58 5.08 6.40
C VAL A 401 16.22 4.57 5.98
N ALA A 402 15.61 3.66 6.74
CA ALA A 402 14.31 3.08 6.41
C ALA A 402 13.19 4.12 6.55
N PHE A 403 13.24 4.95 7.59
CA PHE A 403 12.32 6.08 7.73
C PHE A 403 12.47 7.07 6.57
N GLY A 404 13.72 7.42 6.23
CA GLY A 404 14.06 8.28 5.12
C GLY A 404 13.51 7.78 3.78
N GLU A 405 13.67 6.50 3.45
CA GLU A 405 13.17 5.92 2.19
C GLU A 405 11.62 5.89 2.08
N ARG A 406 10.92 5.93 3.21
CA ARG A 406 9.45 6.05 3.23
C ARG A 406 8.97 7.48 3.02
N HIS A 407 9.68 8.45 3.61
CA HIS A 407 9.25 9.85 3.68
C HIS A 407 9.91 10.77 2.64
N LEU A 408 10.96 10.32 1.97
CA LEU A 408 11.73 11.12 1.01
C LEU A 408 11.57 10.59 -0.41
N PHE A 409 11.10 11.45 -1.31
CA PHE A 409 10.98 11.17 -2.73
C PHE A 409 12.01 11.98 -3.51
N ARG A 410 13.01 11.30 -4.09
CA ARG A 410 13.99 11.94 -4.97
C ARG A 410 13.55 11.85 -6.42
N VAL A 411 13.61 12.98 -7.12
CA VAL A 411 13.18 13.13 -8.50
C VAL A 411 14.31 13.75 -9.31
N PRO A 412 14.75 13.13 -10.42
CA PRO A 412 15.94 13.61 -11.14
C PRO A 412 15.74 14.95 -11.84
N SER A 413 14.49 15.30 -12.19
CA SER A 413 14.13 16.60 -12.78
C SER A 413 12.64 16.90 -12.63
N TYR A 414 12.24 18.17 -12.80
CA TYR A 414 10.83 18.56 -12.73
C TYR A 414 9.96 17.84 -13.77
N GLN A 415 10.48 17.59 -14.97
CA GLN A 415 9.74 16.85 -16.00
C GLN A 415 9.47 15.40 -15.57
N ALA A 416 10.36 14.79 -14.77
CA ALA A 416 10.16 13.44 -14.28
C ALA A 416 8.99 13.32 -13.28
N LEU A 417 8.58 14.41 -12.62
CA LEU A 417 7.36 14.43 -11.79
C LEU A 417 6.13 13.97 -12.59
N LEU A 418 6.03 14.38 -13.85
CA LEU A 418 4.87 14.12 -14.70
C LEU A 418 4.98 12.83 -15.53
N ARG A 419 6.11 12.11 -15.46
CA ARG A 419 6.36 10.89 -16.24
C ARG A 419 5.89 9.63 -15.52
N GLY A 420 5.36 8.70 -16.30
CA GLY A 420 4.99 7.36 -15.83
C GLY A 420 4.02 7.37 -14.66
N VAL A 421 4.29 6.50 -13.68
CA VAL A 421 3.42 6.26 -12.52
C VAL A 421 3.93 6.94 -11.24
N PHE A 422 4.87 7.89 -11.33
CA PHE A 422 5.52 8.47 -10.14
C PHE A 422 4.53 9.12 -9.16
N TYR A 423 3.56 9.90 -9.65
CA TYR A 423 2.49 10.46 -8.81
C TYR A 423 1.64 9.37 -8.12
N GLN A 424 1.52 8.18 -8.72
CA GLN A 424 0.82 7.03 -8.11
C GLN A 424 1.64 6.42 -6.99
N THR A 425 2.96 6.39 -7.12
CA THR A 425 3.89 5.95 -6.05
C THR A 425 3.85 6.91 -4.87
N VAL A 426 3.95 8.22 -5.12
CA VAL A 426 3.90 9.24 -4.06
C VAL A 426 2.57 9.20 -3.33
N SER A 427 1.46 9.29 -4.05
CA SER A 427 0.12 9.23 -3.44
C SER A 427 -0.13 7.95 -2.65
N ARG A 428 0.39 6.80 -3.11
CA ARG A 428 0.26 5.53 -2.40
C ARG A 428 1.01 5.53 -1.07
N LYS A 429 2.29 5.95 -1.06
CA LYS A 429 3.07 6.03 0.17
C LYS A 429 2.47 7.03 1.15
N VAL A 430 2.09 8.22 0.67
CA VAL A 430 1.47 9.26 1.52
C VAL A 430 0.11 8.83 2.06
N ALA A 431 -0.65 7.95 1.38
CA ALA A 431 -1.99 7.53 1.81
C ALA A 431 -2.06 6.21 2.60
N LEU A 432 -1.06 5.33 2.52
CA LEU A 432 -1.10 3.98 3.12
C LEU A 432 -0.41 3.85 4.48
N ASP A 433 0.46 4.79 4.84
CA ASP A 433 1.02 4.88 6.20
C ASP A 433 0.01 5.63 7.12
#